data_AF-A0A7Y0R1I4-F1
#
_entry.id   AF-A0A7Y0R1I4-F1
#
_cell.length_a   1.000
_cell.length_b   1.000
_cell.length_c   1.000
_cell.angle_alpha   90.00
_cell.angle_beta   90.00
_cell.angle_gamma   90.00
#
_symmetry.space_group_name_H-M   'P 1'
#
loop_
_entity.id
_entity.type
_entity.pdbx_description
1 polymer ?
#
loop_
_entity_poly.entity_id
_entity_poly.type
_entity_poly.pdbx_seq_one_letter_code
_entity_poly.pdbx_strand_id
1 'polypeptide(L)'
;SIPSVRAEWAKELKYLEYTFTGLFTIEYLLRLYCSPKPVAYAKSFYGIVDLLAIIPTYLVLFFPSASFMGVIRALRVMRIFRILKLVRYLQESNILLRSLLMARRKIFIFFTTVAILVTIFGSLIFIVEGPENGFTSIPKSIYWAIVTITTVGYGDLVPQTNLGKALASITML
;
A
#
# COMPACT_ATOMS: atom_id res chain seq x y z
N SER A 1 6.03 15.33 2.77
CA SER A 1 6.85 15.67 3.95
C SER A 1 6.08 16.67 4.77
N ILE A 2 5.80 16.37 6.03
CA ILE A 2 5.08 17.28 6.92
C ILE A 2 5.94 18.54 7.11
N PRO A 3 5.44 19.76 6.82
CA PRO A 3 6.25 20.98 6.86
C PRO A 3 6.90 21.25 8.22
N SER A 4 6.19 20.92 9.31
CA SER A 4 6.66 21.11 10.69
C SER A 4 7.91 20.28 11.01
N VAL A 5 7.91 18.99 10.67
CA VAL A 5 9.06 18.09 10.92
C VAL A 5 10.27 18.49 10.08
N ARG A 6 10.05 19.02 8.87
CA ARG A 6 11.14 19.47 7.99
C ARG A 6 11.81 20.75 8.49
N ALA A 7 11.09 21.63 9.17
CA ALA A 7 11.65 22.88 9.67
C ALA A 7 12.74 22.63 10.73
N GLU A 8 12.57 21.59 11.54
CA GLU A 8 13.44 21.29 12.67
C GLU A 8 14.53 20.26 12.33
N TRP A 9 14.21 19.20 11.56
CA TRP A 9 15.10 18.04 11.35
C TRP A 9 15.64 17.91 9.93
N ALA A 10 15.57 18.97 9.11
CA ALA A 10 15.94 18.88 7.70
C ALA A 10 17.38 18.44 7.46
N LYS A 11 18.33 18.84 8.32
CA LYS A 11 19.76 18.54 8.13
C LYS A 11 20.03 17.08 8.47
N GLU A 12 19.53 16.63 9.62
CA GLU A 12 19.67 15.29 10.17
C GLU A 12 19.05 14.26 9.22
N LEU A 13 17.83 14.52 8.75
CA LEU A 13 17.16 13.66 7.77
C LEU A 13 17.92 13.59 6.44
N LYS A 14 18.56 14.68 6.01
CA LYS A 14 19.37 14.72 4.79
C LYS A 14 20.68 13.93 4.97
N TYR A 15 21.35 14.04 6.11
CA TYR A 15 22.54 13.24 6.43
C TYR A 15 22.21 11.75 6.49
N LEU A 16 21.11 11.37 7.14
CA LEU A 16 20.64 9.99 7.16
C LEU A 16 20.35 9.49 5.74
N GLU A 17 19.67 10.28 4.92
CA GLU A 17 19.37 9.90 3.53
C GLU A 17 20.64 9.63 2.72
N TYR A 18 21.65 10.49 2.81
CA TYR A 18 22.93 10.28 2.13
C TYR A 18 23.69 9.08 2.67
N THR A 19 23.68 8.87 3.99
CA THR A 19 24.32 7.71 4.63
C THR A 19 23.69 6.41 4.14
N PHE A 20 22.35 6.29 4.19
CA PHE A 20 21.64 5.11 3.68
C PHE A 20 21.84 4.91 2.18
N THR A 21 21.86 6.00 1.39
CA THR A 21 22.11 5.91 -0.05
C THR A 21 23.52 5.40 -0.32
N GLY A 22 24.52 5.88 0.42
CA GLY A 22 25.90 5.40 0.35
C GLY A 22 25.99 3.91 0.68
N LEU A 23 25.42 3.49 1.80
CA LEU A 23 25.38 2.07 2.21
C LEU A 23 24.71 1.19 1.15
N PHE A 24 23.55 1.60 0.63
CA PHE A 24 22.86 0.86 -0.44
C PHE A 24 23.60 0.83 -1.76
N THR A 25 24.39 1.86 -2.06
CA THR A 25 25.24 1.90 -3.25
C THR A 25 26.39 0.91 -3.10
N ILE A 26 27.07 0.92 -1.94
CA ILE A 26 28.14 -0.04 -1.63
C ILE A 26 27.60 -1.47 -1.68
N GLU A 27 26.46 -1.74 -1.05
CA GLU A 27 25.78 -3.03 -1.10
C GLU A 27 25.50 -3.48 -2.54
N TYR A 28 24.98 -2.59 -3.39
CA TYR A 28 24.69 -2.90 -4.78
C TYR A 28 25.95 -3.18 -5.60
N LEU A 29 26.99 -2.37 -5.43
CA LEU A 29 28.28 -2.55 -6.12
C LEU A 29 28.97 -3.84 -5.70
N LEU A 30 29.01 -4.14 -4.40
CA LEU A 30 29.57 -5.39 -3.87
C LEU A 30 28.82 -6.60 -4.45
N ARG A 31 27.49 -6.54 -4.53
CA ARG A 31 26.70 -7.63 -5.15
C ARG A 31 26.98 -7.77 -6.64
N LEU A 32 27.13 -6.66 -7.35
CA LEU A 32 27.46 -6.69 -8.77
C LEU A 32 28.86 -7.29 -9.01
N TYR A 33 29.82 -6.96 -8.16
CA TYR A 33 31.19 -7.46 -8.22
C TYR A 33 31.31 -8.95 -7.84
N CYS A 34 30.64 -9.37 -6.76
CA CYS A 34 30.68 -10.76 -6.30
C CYS A 34 29.78 -11.70 -7.12
N SER A 35 28.87 -11.17 -7.95
CA SER A 35 27.98 -12.00 -8.76
C SER A 35 28.74 -12.63 -9.94
N PRO A 36 28.63 -13.96 -10.15
CA PRO A 36 29.24 -14.63 -11.31
C PRO A 36 28.80 -14.08 -12.66
N LYS A 37 27.61 -13.45 -12.73
CA LYS A 37 27.05 -12.84 -13.95
C LYS A 37 26.49 -11.44 -13.62
N PRO A 38 27.34 -10.41 -13.58
CA PRO A 38 26.96 -9.06 -13.15
C PRO A 38 25.79 -8.46 -13.96
N VAL A 39 25.83 -8.60 -15.29
CA VAL A 39 24.79 -8.07 -16.18
C VAL A 39 23.44 -8.76 -15.95
N ALA A 40 23.46 -10.07 -15.70
CA ALA A 40 22.25 -10.82 -15.39
C ALA A 40 21.67 -10.39 -14.04
N TYR A 41 22.53 -10.11 -13.05
CA TYR A 41 22.09 -9.57 -11.76
C TYR A 41 21.47 -8.18 -11.91
N ALA A 42 22.12 -7.26 -12.64
CA ALA A 42 21.63 -5.90 -12.85
C ALA A 42 20.24 -5.87 -13.54
N LYS A 43 19.97 -6.82 -14.43
CA LYS A 43 18.67 -6.98 -15.12
C LYS A 43 17.65 -7.83 -14.36
N SER A 44 18.02 -8.43 -13.24
CA SER A 44 17.09 -9.21 -12.41
C SER A 44 16.11 -8.28 -11.67
N PHE A 45 14.95 -8.81 -11.26
CA PHE A 45 13.99 -8.07 -10.42
C PHE A 45 14.66 -7.40 -9.22
N TYR A 46 15.55 -8.13 -8.54
CA TYR A 46 16.29 -7.64 -7.39
C TYR A 46 17.32 -6.56 -7.71
N GLY A 47 18.05 -6.71 -8.81
CA GLY A 47 19.01 -5.71 -9.27
C GLY A 47 18.32 -4.41 -9.68
N ILE A 48 17.17 -4.51 -10.35
CA ILE A 48 16.33 -3.36 -10.72
C ILE A 48 15.81 -2.64 -9.47
N VAL A 49 15.30 -3.37 -8.48
CA VAL A 49 14.84 -2.79 -7.20
C VAL A 49 15.98 -2.10 -6.45
N ASP A 50 17.15 -2.73 -6.36
CA ASP A 50 18.32 -2.14 -5.70
C ASP A 50 18.78 -0.86 -6.41
N LEU A 51 18.73 -0.83 -7.75
CA LEU A 51 19.06 0.33 -8.56
C LEU A 51 18.03 1.47 -8.39
N LEU A 52 16.73 1.16 -8.45
CA LEU A 52 15.66 2.13 -8.24
C LEU A 52 15.66 2.71 -6.81
N ALA A 53 16.21 1.98 -5.84
CA ALA A 53 16.38 2.47 -4.47
C ALA A 53 17.45 3.57 -4.36
N ILE A 54 18.50 3.56 -5.20
CA ILE A 54 19.62 4.51 -5.14
C ILE A 54 19.51 5.67 -6.13
N ILE A 55 19.01 5.41 -7.35
CA ILE A 55 18.94 6.38 -8.46
C ILE A 55 18.32 7.72 -8.05
N PRO A 56 17.18 7.79 -7.35
CA PRO A 56 16.51 9.06 -7.09
C PRO A 56 17.37 10.07 -6.32
N THR A 57 18.23 9.63 -5.40
CA THR A 57 19.09 10.54 -4.63
C THR A 57 20.25 11.05 -5.48
N TYR A 58 20.83 10.23 -6.35
CA TYR A 58 21.87 10.68 -7.29
C TYR A 58 21.33 11.65 -8.33
N LEU A 59 20.14 11.40 -8.89
CA LEU A 59 19.51 12.32 -9.85
C LEU A 59 19.26 13.71 -9.24
N VAL A 60 18.82 13.76 -7.98
CA VAL A 60 18.62 15.04 -7.28
C VAL A 60 19.95 15.75 -6.98
N LEU A 61 21.04 14.99 -6.75
CA LEU A 61 22.36 15.55 -6.47
C LEU A 61 23.03 16.12 -7.72
N PHE A 62 22.93 15.43 -8.87
CA PHE A 62 23.55 15.85 -10.13
C PHE A 62 22.72 16.86 -10.93
N PHE A 63 21.38 16.87 -10.77
CA PHE A 63 20.49 17.78 -11.50
C PHE A 63 19.65 18.65 -10.55
N PRO A 64 20.25 19.62 -9.82
CA PRO A 64 19.54 20.48 -8.88
C PRO A 64 18.76 21.64 -9.54
N SER A 65 18.74 21.74 -10.87
CA SER A 65 18.22 22.91 -11.59
C SER A 65 16.71 23.15 -11.41
N ALA A 66 16.33 24.43 -11.27
CA ALA A 66 14.95 24.87 -11.02
C ALA A 66 13.93 24.41 -12.10
N SER A 67 14.38 24.23 -13.34
CA SER A 67 13.57 23.74 -14.46
C SER A 67 13.02 22.31 -14.25
N PHE A 68 13.62 21.54 -13.34
CA PHE A 68 13.23 20.16 -13.05
C PHE A 68 12.48 20.00 -11.73
N MET A 69 11.96 21.08 -11.12
CA MET A 69 11.35 21.02 -9.80
C MET A 69 10.16 20.03 -9.71
N GLY A 70 9.38 19.87 -10.78
CA GLY A 70 8.33 18.85 -10.89
C GLY A 70 8.89 17.43 -10.92
N VAL A 71 9.91 17.19 -11.74
CA VAL A 71 10.61 15.89 -11.85
C VAL A 71 11.27 15.52 -10.51
N ILE A 72 11.95 16.46 -9.86
CA ILE A 72 12.58 16.27 -8.54
C ILE A 72 11.53 15.90 -7.48
N ARG A 73 10.32 16.48 -7.52
CA ARG A 73 9.24 16.10 -6.60
C ARG A 73 8.74 14.68 -6.88
N ALA A 74 8.54 14.30 -8.15
CA ALA A 74 8.17 12.93 -8.52
C ALA A 74 9.24 11.91 -8.13
N LEU A 75 10.53 12.23 -8.31
CA LEU A 75 11.65 11.38 -7.91
C LEU A 75 11.70 11.13 -6.39
N ARG A 76 11.20 12.04 -5.55
CA ARG A 76 11.10 11.77 -4.10
C ARG A 76 10.12 10.65 -3.79
N VAL A 77 9.02 10.53 -4.55
CA VAL A 77 8.04 9.44 -4.38
C VAL A 77 8.68 8.10 -4.72
N MET A 78 9.54 8.06 -5.74
CA MET A 78 10.29 6.85 -6.14
C MET A 78 11.13 6.25 -5.00
N ARG A 79 11.48 7.03 -3.96
CA ARG A 79 12.20 6.49 -2.80
C ARG A 79 11.39 5.44 -2.03
N ILE A 80 10.07 5.35 -2.24
CA ILE A 80 9.24 4.27 -1.72
C ILE A 80 9.77 2.90 -2.17
N PHE A 81 10.41 2.80 -3.33
CA PHE A 81 11.01 1.55 -3.81
C PHE A 81 12.11 1.02 -2.89
N ARG A 82 12.72 1.85 -2.04
CA ARG A 82 13.66 1.39 -1.00
C ARG A 82 13.01 0.39 -0.06
N ILE A 83 11.71 0.51 0.23
CA ILE A 83 10.98 -0.45 1.06
C ILE A 83 10.90 -1.82 0.40
N LEU A 84 10.92 -1.88 -0.93
CA LEU A 84 10.87 -3.14 -1.67
C LEU A 84 12.15 -3.96 -1.52
N LYS A 85 13.26 -3.37 -1.06
CA LYS A 85 14.44 -4.17 -0.64
C LYS A 85 14.08 -5.16 0.48
N LEU A 86 13.10 -4.85 1.32
CA LEU A 86 12.60 -5.76 2.36
C LEU A 86 12.02 -7.06 1.79
N VAL A 87 11.49 -7.02 0.56
CA VAL A 87 10.91 -8.20 -0.10
C VAL A 87 11.94 -9.33 -0.26
N ARG A 88 13.23 -9.01 -0.43
CA ARG A 88 14.28 -10.03 -0.49
C ARG A 88 14.43 -10.79 0.83
N TYR A 89 14.35 -10.09 1.96
CA TYR A 89 14.39 -10.70 3.29
C TYR A 89 13.13 -11.54 3.57
N LEU A 90 11.99 -11.13 3.01
CA LEU A 90 10.75 -11.89 3.07
C LEU A 90 10.83 -13.19 2.23
N GLN A 91 11.55 -13.20 1.11
CA GLN A 91 11.72 -14.41 0.30
C GLN A 91 12.73 -15.41 0.89
N GLU A 92 13.77 -14.98 1.59
CA GLU A 92 14.60 -15.92 2.37
C GLU A 92 13.77 -16.55 3.52
N SER A 93 12.78 -15.82 4.04
CA SER A 93 11.79 -16.27 5.05
C SER A 93 10.51 -16.86 4.41
N ASN A 94 10.66 -17.62 3.32
CA ASN A 94 9.63 -17.99 2.33
C ASN A 94 8.42 -18.80 2.84
N ILE A 95 8.24 -18.98 4.15
CA ILE A 95 7.09 -19.67 4.73
C ILE A 95 5.82 -18.84 4.52
N LEU A 96 5.86 -17.51 4.71
CA LEU A 96 4.67 -16.65 4.57
C LEU A 96 4.17 -16.60 3.11
N LEU A 97 5.07 -16.34 2.15
CA LEU A 97 4.69 -16.29 0.74
C LEU A 97 4.19 -17.65 0.25
N ARG A 98 4.87 -18.75 0.60
CA ARG A 98 4.40 -20.10 0.28
C ARG A 98 3.05 -20.39 0.93
N SER A 99 2.84 -20.00 2.18
CA SER A 99 1.55 -20.18 2.88
C SER A 99 0.43 -19.39 2.21
N LEU A 100 0.68 -18.15 1.78
CA LEU A 100 -0.28 -17.35 1.02
C LEU A 100 -0.59 -17.97 -0.35
N LEU A 101 0.44 -18.43 -1.08
CA LEU A 101 0.24 -19.10 -2.37
C LEU A 101 -0.53 -20.42 -2.23
N MET A 102 -0.27 -21.19 -1.17
CA MET A 102 -1.03 -22.39 -0.84
C MET A 102 -2.47 -22.04 -0.42
N ALA A 103 -2.67 -20.93 0.30
CA ALA A 103 -3.98 -20.44 0.72
C ALA A 103 -4.72 -19.65 -0.37
N ARG A 104 -4.13 -19.38 -1.54
CA ARG A 104 -4.69 -18.50 -2.58
C ARG A 104 -6.14 -18.82 -2.94
N ARG A 105 -6.48 -20.12 -3.02
CA ARG A 105 -7.83 -20.57 -3.35
C ARG A 105 -8.81 -20.25 -2.21
N LYS A 106 -8.40 -20.47 -0.96
CA LYS A 106 -9.20 -20.13 0.23
C LYS A 106 -9.41 -18.62 0.35
N ILE A 107 -8.35 -17.84 0.11
CA ILE A 107 -8.40 -16.37 0.09
C ILE A 107 -9.35 -15.88 -1.00
N PHE A 108 -9.24 -16.44 -2.21
CA PHE A 108 -10.12 -16.07 -3.33
C PHE A 108 -11.59 -16.39 -3.03
N ILE A 109 -11.89 -17.58 -2.49
CA ILE A 109 -13.23 -17.96 -2.08
C ILE A 109 -13.74 -16.99 -1.00
N PHE A 110 -12.94 -16.70 0.03
CA PHE A 110 -13.29 -15.77 1.10
C PHE A 110 -13.67 -14.38 0.57
N PHE A 111 -12.81 -13.76 -0.25
CA PHE A 111 -13.10 -12.44 -0.83
C PHE A 111 -14.31 -12.46 -1.76
N THR A 112 -14.51 -13.54 -2.52
CA THR A 112 -15.71 -13.68 -3.38
C THR A 112 -16.98 -13.80 -2.54
N THR A 113 -16.97 -14.60 -1.46
CA THR A 113 -18.10 -14.72 -0.54
C THR A 113 -18.41 -13.38 0.14
N VAL A 114 -17.39 -12.68 0.65
CA VAL A 114 -17.57 -11.34 1.24
C VAL A 114 -18.15 -10.37 0.21
N ALA A 115 -17.63 -10.36 -1.02
CA ALA A 115 -18.13 -9.50 -2.10
C ALA A 115 -19.62 -9.76 -2.41
N ILE A 116 -20.04 -11.03 -2.44
CA ILE A 116 -21.45 -11.40 -2.63
C ILE A 116 -22.29 -10.92 -1.44
N LEU A 117 -21.86 -11.18 -0.19
CA LEU A 117 -22.60 -10.78 1.01
C LEU A 117 -22.77 -9.27 1.12
N VAL A 118 -21.69 -8.49 0.94
CA VAL A 118 -21.78 -7.01 0.99
C VAL A 118 -22.67 -6.45 -0.11
N THR A 119 -22.72 -7.11 -1.28
CA THR A 119 -23.60 -6.72 -2.37
C THR A 119 -25.06 -6.99 -2.02
N ILE A 120 -25.36 -8.15 -1.44
CA ILE A 120 -26.72 -8.52 -1.01
C ILE A 120 -27.18 -7.59 0.12
N PHE A 121 -26.44 -7.51 1.23
CA PHE A 121 -26.83 -6.70 2.38
C PHE A 121 -26.82 -5.20 2.06
N GLY A 122 -25.86 -4.73 1.27
CA GLY A 122 -25.84 -3.36 0.77
C GLY A 122 -27.07 -3.03 -0.08
N SER A 123 -27.53 -3.95 -0.93
CA SER A 123 -28.75 -3.75 -1.73
C SER A 123 -30.02 -3.80 -0.87
N LEU A 124 -30.09 -4.71 0.11
CA LEU A 124 -31.23 -4.81 1.04
C LEU A 124 -31.38 -3.57 1.90
N ILE A 125 -30.28 -3.09 2.49
CA ILE A 125 -30.33 -1.90 3.35
C ILE A 125 -30.67 -0.64 2.54
N PHE A 126 -30.22 -0.56 1.28
CA PHE A 126 -30.62 0.51 0.37
C PHE A 126 -32.14 0.54 0.17
N ILE A 127 -32.78 -0.62 0.00
CA ILE A 127 -34.23 -0.72 -0.19
C ILE A 127 -34.98 -0.37 1.10
N VAL A 128 -34.47 -0.79 2.27
CA VAL A 128 -35.14 -0.59 3.56
C VAL A 128 -35.01 0.84 4.09
N GLU A 129 -33.82 1.43 3.99
CA GLU A 129 -33.53 2.76 4.54
C GLU A 129 -33.73 3.87 3.52
N GLY A 130 -33.40 3.60 2.25
CA GLY A 130 -33.52 4.55 1.15
C GLY A 130 -32.68 5.84 1.29
N PRO A 131 -32.82 6.78 0.34
CA PRO A 131 -32.07 8.03 0.36
C PRO A 131 -32.37 8.93 1.56
N GLU A 132 -33.57 8.84 2.15
CA GLU A 132 -34.01 9.65 3.29
C GLU A 132 -33.13 9.44 4.53
N ASN A 133 -32.60 8.24 4.71
CA ASN A 133 -31.73 7.87 5.83
C ASN A 133 -30.24 7.86 5.44
N GLY A 134 -29.87 8.53 4.33
CA GLY A 134 -28.49 8.70 3.89
C GLY A 134 -27.96 7.58 2.98
N PHE A 135 -28.72 6.51 2.76
CA PHE A 135 -28.42 5.43 1.82
C PHE A 135 -28.82 5.84 0.40
N THR A 136 -28.10 6.83 -0.16
CA THR A 136 -28.46 7.49 -1.43
C THR A 136 -28.19 6.67 -2.69
N SER A 137 -27.38 5.61 -2.61
CA SER A 137 -27.07 4.73 -3.74
C SER A 137 -26.60 3.35 -3.27
N ILE A 138 -26.80 2.32 -4.11
CA ILE A 138 -26.33 0.95 -3.82
C ILE A 138 -24.83 0.89 -3.50
N PRO A 139 -23.91 1.55 -4.26
CA PRO A 139 -22.49 1.54 -3.92
C PRO A 139 -22.18 2.12 -2.54
N LYS A 140 -22.92 3.15 -2.11
CA LYS A 140 -22.77 3.76 -0.78
C LYS A 140 -23.25 2.80 0.31
N SER A 141 -24.32 2.06 0.06
CA SER A 141 -24.82 1.02 0.97
C SER A 141 -23.88 -0.19 1.03
N ILE A 142 -23.23 -0.56 -0.08
CA ILE A 142 -22.18 -1.59 -0.11
C ILE A 142 -20.97 -1.15 0.72
N TYR A 143 -20.56 0.12 0.63
CA TYR A 143 -19.50 0.66 1.49
C TYR A 143 -19.83 0.48 2.97
N TRP A 144 -21.06 0.81 3.39
CA TRP A 144 -21.51 0.56 4.75
C TRP A 144 -21.47 -0.92 5.13
N ALA A 145 -21.92 -1.82 4.25
CA ALA A 145 -21.88 -3.26 4.50
C ALA A 145 -20.44 -3.78 4.66
N ILE A 146 -19.48 -3.26 3.86
CA ILE A 146 -18.05 -3.59 4.00
C ILE A 146 -17.53 -3.13 5.36
N VAL A 147 -17.76 -1.87 5.74
CA VAL A 147 -17.31 -1.29 7.02
C VAL A 147 -17.91 -2.04 8.22
N THR A 148 -19.15 -2.52 8.08
CA THR A 148 -19.87 -3.27 9.12
C THR A 148 -19.36 -4.71 9.25
N ILE A 149 -19.28 -5.47 8.15
CA ILE A 149 -18.80 -6.86 8.13
C ILE A 149 -17.33 -6.95 8.55
N THR A 150 -16.52 -5.96 8.18
CA THR A 150 -15.10 -5.90 8.60
C THR A 150 -14.92 -5.40 10.03
N THR A 151 -16.01 -5.14 10.77
CA THR A 151 -16.01 -4.66 12.16
C THR A 151 -15.27 -3.32 12.36
N VAL A 152 -15.08 -2.55 11.29
CA VAL A 152 -14.43 -1.23 11.35
C VAL A 152 -15.36 -0.19 11.98
N GLY A 153 -16.62 -0.14 11.54
CA GLY A 153 -17.67 0.65 12.19
C GLY A 153 -17.37 2.16 12.33
N TYR A 154 -17.06 2.86 11.23
CA TYR A 154 -16.78 4.31 11.27
C TYR A 154 -17.92 5.16 11.85
N GLY A 155 -19.18 4.70 11.74
CA GLY A 155 -20.36 5.38 12.29
C GLY A 155 -20.84 6.59 11.47
N ASP A 156 -20.30 6.78 10.27
CA ASP A 156 -20.69 7.83 9.32
C ASP A 156 -22.02 7.54 8.61
N LEU A 157 -22.39 6.26 8.51
CA LEU A 157 -23.68 5.80 8.01
C LEU A 157 -24.23 4.72 8.95
N VAL A 158 -25.46 4.89 9.44
CA VAL A 158 -26.11 3.93 10.33
C VAL A 158 -27.61 3.82 10.00
N PRO A 159 -28.18 2.61 9.97
CA PRO A 159 -29.61 2.44 9.72
C PRO A 159 -30.44 2.98 10.88
N GLN A 160 -31.48 3.73 10.55
CA GLN A 160 -32.34 4.40 11.52
C GLN A 160 -33.60 3.57 11.82
N THR A 161 -34.11 2.87 10.82
CA THR A 161 -35.35 2.09 10.93
C THR A 161 -35.14 0.82 11.78
N ASN A 162 -36.22 0.36 12.41
CA ASN A 162 -36.18 -0.88 13.20
C ASN A 162 -35.82 -2.10 12.34
N LEU A 163 -36.30 -2.14 11.09
CA LEU A 163 -35.97 -3.19 10.13
C LEU A 163 -34.51 -3.09 9.66
N GLY A 164 -34.00 -1.89 9.41
CA GLY A 164 -32.60 -1.68 9.04
C GLY A 164 -31.65 -2.06 10.17
N LYS A 165 -32.00 -1.78 11.43
CA LYS A 165 -31.23 -2.22 12.61
C LYS A 165 -31.24 -3.74 12.78
N ALA A 166 -32.36 -4.40 12.50
CA ALA A 166 -32.43 -5.87 12.48
C ALA A 166 -31.52 -6.45 11.38
N LEU A 167 -31.57 -5.90 10.16
CA LEU A 167 -30.68 -6.28 9.05
C LEU A 167 -29.20 -6.05 9.36
N ALA A 168 -28.87 -4.93 10.00
CA ALA A 168 -27.51 -4.64 10.45
C ALA A 168 -27.01 -5.66 11.48
N SER A 169 -27.88 -6.06 12.41
CA SER A 169 -27.56 -7.09 13.40
C SER A 169 -27.25 -8.44 12.73
N ILE A 170 -28.01 -8.81 11.69
CA ILE A 170 -27.75 -10.02 10.89
C ILE A 170 -26.44 -9.90 10.10
N THR A 171 -26.15 -8.71 9.59
CA THR A 171 -24.93 -8.43 8.78
C THR A 171 -23.65 -8.52 9.62
N MET A 172 -23.74 -8.32 10.94
CA MET A 172 -22.63 -8.45 11.88
C MET A 172 -22.34 -9.89 12.32
N LEU A 173 -23.26 -10.83 12.09
CA LEU A 173 -23.13 -12.26 12.41
C LEU A 173 -22.48 -13.03 11.24
#